data_AF-A0A1M5YMT3-F1
#
_entry.id   AF-A0A1M5YMT3-F1
#
_cell.length_a   1.000
_cell.length_b   1.000
_cell.length_c   1.000
_cell.angle_alpha   90.00
_cell.angle_beta   90.00
_cell.angle_gamma   90.00
#
_symmetry.space_group_name_H-M   'P 1'
#
loop_
_entity.id
_entity.type
_entity.pdbx_description
1 polymer ?
#
loop_
_entity_poly.entity_id
_entity_poly.type
_entity_poly.pdbx_seq_one_letter_code
_entity_poly.pdbx_strand_id
1 'polypeptide(L)'
;MTRQAVFMLLLLFGSLVITGTAAAHSTAGRVKVDLQGKTPGVDDFAYFMESYVHRELYRGRFKQWEKRFYIKEFTGVQHLGDRAVVRFVTLDHKQNEDFADEMGFSRSGDGRWWYVPEGGDKVAVYTYVTRWSYLYDQFILPVSAVGTILALGLLAGLVWRRRRAERAPEGVGGAAA
;
A
#
# COMPACT_ATOMS: atom_id res chain seq x y z
N MET A 1 -5.19 -39.16 6.95
CA MET A 1 -5.84 -37.95 6.38
C MET A 1 -5.10 -37.58 5.11
N THR A 2 -5.79 -37.64 3.98
CA THR A 2 -5.21 -37.56 2.65
C THR A 2 -4.74 -36.14 2.34
N ARG A 3 -3.62 -36.01 1.61
CA ARG A 3 -3.01 -34.73 1.19
C ARG A 3 -4.00 -33.73 0.56
N GLN A 4 -5.11 -34.23 0.03
CA GLN A 4 -6.22 -33.46 -0.51
C GLN A 4 -6.99 -32.64 0.55
N ALA A 5 -7.17 -33.17 1.77
CA ALA A 5 -7.85 -32.46 2.85
C ALA A 5 -7.04 -31.24 3.34
N VAL A 6 -5.71 -31.35 3.34
CA VAL A 6 -4.81 -30.24 3.71
C VAL A 6 -4.83 -29.14 2.64
N PHE A 7 -4.88 -29.52 1.36
CA PHE A 7 -4.98 -28.57 0.24
C PHE A 7 -6.32 -27.84 0.21
N MET A 8 -7.42 -28.54 0.51
CA MET A 8 -8.76 -27.93 0.58
C MET A 8 -8.90 -26.98 1.78
N LEU A 9 -8.28 -27.31 2.92
CA LEU A 9 -8.25 -26.44 4.09
C LEU A 9 -7.45 -25.14 3.84
N LEU A 10 -6.34 -25.23 3.09
CA LEU A 10 -5.54 -24.08 2.66
C LEU A 10 -6.29 -23.17 1.67
N LEU A 11 -7.08 -23.74 0.76
CA LEU A 11 -7.91 -22.99 -0.17
C LEU A 11 -9.10 -22.30 0.52
N LEU A 12 -9.70 -22.94 1.53
CA LEU A 12 -10.78 -22.34 2.32
C LEU A 12 -10.30 -21.18 3.22
N PHE A 13 -9.06 -21.26 3.74
CA PHE A 13 -8.46 -20.14 4.46
C PHE A 13 -8.09 -18.96 3.53
N GLY A 14 -7.89 -19.21 2.24
CA GLY A 14 -7.61 -18.18 1.24
C GLY A 14 -8.83 -17.40 0.75
N SER A 15 -10.05 -17.90 0.94
CA SER A 15 -11.28 -17.29 0.40
C SER A 15 -12.05 -16.41 1.38
N LEU A 16 -11.63 -16.31 2.64
CA LEU A 16 -12.21 -15.37 3.61
C LEU A 16 -11.57 -13.96 3.47
N VAL A 17 -11.66 -13.38 2.27
CA VAL A 17 -11.42 -11.94 2.12
C VAL A 17 -12.74 -11.22 2.39
N ILE A 18 -12.78 -10.69 3.60
CA ILE A 18 -13.87 -9.98 4.26
C ILE A 18 -14.41 -8.87 3.36
N THR A 19 -15.73 -8.82 3.25
CA THR A 19 -16.51 -7.72 2.68
C THR A 19 -16.27 -6.45 3.49
N GLY A 20 -15.69 -5.43 2.84
CA GLY A 20 -15.46 -4.12 3.42
C GLY A 20 -16.79 -3.41 3.71
N THR A 21 -17.12 -3.30 4.99
CA THR A 21 -18.12 -2.36 5.49
C THR A 21 -17.50 -0.96 5.50
N ALA A 22 -18.22 0.03 5.00
CA ALA A 22 -17.80 1.44 5.01
C ALA A 22 -17.54 1.88 6.46
N ALA A 23 -16.26 1.89 6.85
CA ALA A 23 -15.83 2.30 8.18
C ALA A 23 -15.54 3.80 8.15
N ALA A 24 -16.21 4.55 9.02
CA ALA A 24 -15.84 5.93 9.32
C ALA A 24 -14.32 6.02 9.58
N HIS A 25 -13.66 6.96 8.91
CA HIS A 25 -12.20 7.10 8.81
C HIS A 25 -11.54 7.50 10.16
N SER A 26 -11.54 6.61 11.16
CA SER A 26 -10.91 6.85 12.47
C SER A 26 -9.39 6.76 12.38
N THR A 27 -8.67 7.77 12.83
CA THR A 27 -7.19 7.76 12.85
C THR A 27 -6.59 7.05 14.07
N ALA A 28 -7.42 6.61 15.02
CA ALA A 28 -6.96 5.94 16.23
C ALA A 28 -6.24 4.61 15.92
N GLY A 29 -5.02 4.44 16.42
CA GLY A 29 -4.19 3.25 16.16
C GLY A 29 -3.60 3.18 14.75
N ARG A 30 -3.72 4.25 13.96
CA ARG A 30 -3.13 4.37 12.62
C ARG A 30 -1.92 5.30 12.62
N VAL A 31 -1.03 5.09 11.65
CA VAL A 31 0.18 5.88 11.46
C VAL A 31 0.08 6.59 10.12
N LYS A 32 0.39 7.89 10.12
CA LYS A 32 0.47 8.70 8.90
C LYS A 32 1.69 8.28 8.10
N VAL A 33 1.50 7.94 6.83
CA VAL A 33 2.57 7.52 5.91
C VAL A 33 2.38 8.18 4.55
N ASP A 34 3.49 8.39 3.81
CA ASP A 34 3.43 8.85 2.43
C ASP A 34 2.72 7.81 1.56
N LEU A 35 1.83 8.25 0.67
CA LEU A 35 1.11 7.36 -0.23
C LEU A 35 2.06 6.89 -1.34
N GLN A 36 2.38 5.58 -1.34
CA GLN A 36 3.39 4.99 -2.24
C GLN A 36 2.84 3.91 -3.19
N GLY A 37 1.58 3.48 -3.03
CA GLY A 37 0.97 2.44 -3.88
C GLY A 37 0.93 2.81 -5.36
N LYS A 38 1.00 1.84 -6.28
CA LYS A 38 0.97 2.13 -7.74
C LYS A 38 -0.42 2.51 -8.25
N THR A 39 -1.46 1.90 -7.69
CA THR A 39 -2.86 2.12 -8.06
C THR A 39 -3.70 2.33 -6.80
N PRO A 40 -3.49 3.44 -6.06
CA PRO A 40 -4.23 3.74 -4.85
C PRO A 40 -5.71 3.95 -5.13
N GLY A 41 -6.57 3.45 -4.25
CA GLY A 41 -8.01 3.63 -4.34
C GLY A 41 -8.45 5.01 -3.84
N VAL A 42 -9.76 5.26 -3.90
CA VAL A 42 -10.38 6.47 -3.34
C VAL A 42 -10.05 6.62 -1.85
N ASP A 43 -10.21 5.54 -1.07
CA ASP A 43 -9.99 5.55 0.38
C ASP A 43 -8.55 5.93 0.76
N ASP A 44 -7.58 5.61 -0.11
CA ASP A 44 -6.18 5.96 0.11
C ASP A 44 -5.93 7.47 -0.04
N PHE A 45 -6.61 8.10 -1.01
CA PHE A 45 -6.55 9.56 -1.21
C PHE A 45 -7.41 10.32 -0.22
N ALA A 46 -8.48 9.70 0.29
CA ALA A 46 -9.50 10.36 1.10
C ALA A 46 -8.92 11.07 2.33
N TYR A 47 -8.00 10.44 3.07
CA TYR A 47 -7.39 11.06 4.27
C TYR A 47 -6.67 12.37 3.98
N PHE A 48 -5.98 12.45 2.85
CA PHE A 48 -5.33 13.69 2.43
C PHE A 48 -6.40 14.68 1.96
N MET A 49 -7.27 14.25 1.06
CA MET A 49 -8.26 15.11 0.41
C MET A 49 -9.24 15.74 1.40
N GLU A 50 -9.84 14.97 2.30
CA GLU A 50 -10.77 15.47 3.31
C GLU A 50 -10.13 16.55 4.18
N SER A 51 -8.89 16.31 4.63
CA SER A 51 -8.15 17.29 5.41
C SER A 51 -7.78 18.53 4.60
N TYR A 52 -7.41 18.36 3.32
CA TYR A 52 -6.97 19.46 2.46
C TYR A 52 -8.15 20.31 1.96
N VAL A 53 -9.26 19.70 1.59
CA VAL A 53 -10.53 20.37 1.24
C VAL A 53 -11.01 21.25 2.39
N HIS A 54 -10.98 20.71 3.60
CA HIS A 54 -11.41 21.42 4.80
C HIS A 54 -10.50 22.61 5.17
N ARG A 55 -9.22 22.57 4.78
CA ARG A 55 -8.18 23.48 5.29
C ARG A 55 -7.40 24.29 4.28
N GLU A 56 -7.41 24.01 2.99
CA GLU A 56 -6.55 24.75 2.05
C GLU A 56 -7.12 24.81 0.63
N LEU A 57 -7.86 23.81 0.14
CA LEU A 57 -8.22 23.71 -1.29
C LEU A 57 -8.92 24.96 -1.84
N TYR A 58 -9.80 25.55 -1.05
CA TYR A 58 -10.63 26.69 -1.45
C TYR A 58 -10.09 28.04 -0.98
N ARG A 59 -8.85 28.06 -0.48
CA ARG A 59 -8.16 29.28 -0.07
C ARG A 59 -8.05 30.25 -1.24
N GLY A 60 -8.40 31.51 -1.00
CA GLY A 60 -8.38 32.56 -2.03
C GLY A 60 -9.54 32.52 -3.03
N ARG A 61 -10.19 31.36 -3.23
CA ARG A 61 -11.38 31.22 -4.09
C ARG A 61 -12.66 31.70 -3.40
N PHE A 62 -12.78 31.48 -2.08
CA PHE A 62 -13.96 31.83 -1.31
C PHE A 62 -13.61 32.68 -0.08
N LYS A 63 -14.51 33.60 0.28
CA LYS A 63 -14.43 34.32 1.58
C LYS A 63 -14.78 33.34 2.71
N GLN A 64 -14.02 33.41 3.82
CA GLN A 64 -14.19 32.53 4.99
C GLN A 64 -14.20 31.05 4.58
N TRP A 65 -13.14 30.62 3.89
CA TRP A 65 -13.01 29.25 3.39
C TRP A 65 -12.65 28.25 4.49
N GLU A 66 -12.01 28.70 5.58
CA GLU A 66 -11.56 27.84 6.67
C GLU A 66 -12.72 27.10 7.31
N LYS A 67 -12.63 25.77 7.37
CA LYS A 67 -13.69 24.89 7.91
C LYS A 67 -15.04 24.99 7.16
N ARG A 68 -15.00 25.66 6.00
CA ARG A 68 -15.98 25.83 4.91
C ARG A 68 -16.59 24.55 4.37
N PHE A 69 -15.69 23.73 3.89
CA PHE A 69 -15.98 22.79 2.83
C PHE A 69 -15.66 21.39 3.33
N TYR A 70 -16.52 20.46 2.97
CA TYR A 70 -16.38 19.06 3.34
C TYR A 70 -16.59 18.21 2.09
N ILE A 71 -15.85 17.12 1.99
CA ILE A 71 -16.16 16.13 0.97
C ILE A 71 -17.40 15.39 1.44
N LYS A 72 -18.46 15.45 0.64
CA LYS A 72 -19.72 14.74 0.90
C LYS A 72 -19.62 13.30 0.41
N GLU A 73 -19.16 13.12 -0.82
CA GLU A 73 -18.98 11.81 -1.44
C GLU A 73 -17.86 11.83 -2.48
N PHE A 74 -17.18 10.71 -2.63
CA PHE A 74 -16.24 10.49 -3.72
C PHE A 74 -16.95 9.77 -4.86
N THR A 75 -16.89 10.31 -6.07
CA THR A 75 -17.56 9.74 -7.25
C THR A 75 -16.67 8.77 -8.02
N GLY A 76 -15.34 8.87 -7.87
CA GLY A 76 -14.41 7.86 -8.35
C GLY A 76 -12.97 8.35 -8.50
N VAL A 77 -12.09 7.40 -8.82
CA VAL A 77 -10.70 7.65 -9.16
C VAL A 77 -10.39 7.15 -10.56
N GLN A 78 -9.75 7.98 -11.38
CA GLN A 78 -9.28 7.63 -12.71
C GLN A 78 -7.76 7.66 -12.74
N HIS A 79 -7.13 6.52 -13.06
CA HIS A 79 -5.68 6.42 -13.22
C HIS A 79 -5.27 6.57 -14.68
N LEU A 80 -4.26 7.39 -14.92
CA LEU A 80 -3.65 7.66 -16.22
C LEU A 80 -2.12 7.54 -16.08
N GLY A 81 -1.62 6.32 -15.94
CA GLY A 81 -0.20 6.06 -15.66
C GLY A 81 0.21 6.62 -14.30
N ASP A 82 1.19 7.52 -14.30
CA ASP A 82 1.68 8.22 -13.10
C ASP A 82 0.84 9.46 -12.74
N ARG A 83 -0.41 9.50 -13.18
CA ARG A 83 -1.40 10.51 -12.81
C ARG A 83 -2.67 9.85 -12.33
N ALA A 84 -3.34 10.50 -11.39
CA ALA A 84 -4.67 10.12 -10.93
C ALA A 84 -5.54 11.35 -10.81
N VAL A 85 -6.81 11.23 -11.18
CA VAL A 85 -7.82 12.27 -10.93
C VAL A 85 -8.89 11.67 -10.05
N VAL A 86 -9.10 12.28 -8.88
CA VAL A 86 -10.16 11.88 -7.96
C VAL A 86 -11.29 12.90 -8.06
N ARG A 87 -12.48 12.43 -8.39
CA ARG A 87 -13.69 13.25 -8.50
C ARG A 87 -14.54 13.07 -7.25
N PHE A 88 -15.15 14.16 -6.79
CA PHE A 88 -15.92 14.19 -5.56
C PHE A 88 -16.97 15.30 -5.57
N VAL A 89 -17.91 15.22 -4.63
CA VAL A 89 -18.89 16.27 -4.36
C VAL A 89 -18.49 16.96 -3.07
N THR A 90 -18.38 18.28 -3.13
CA THR A 90 -18.12 19.14 -1.99
C THR A 90 -19.43 19.69 -1.45
N LEU A 91 -19.61 19.60 -0.13
CA LEU A 91 -20.62 20.34 0.61
C LEU A 91 -20.02 21.67 1.09
N ASP A 92 -20.62 22.77 0.66
CA ASP A 92 -20.48 24.06 1.30
C ASP A 92 -21.48 24.17 2.45
N HIS A 93 -21.04 23.87 3.68
CA HIS A 93 -21.96 23.84 4.81
C HIS A 93 -22.55 25.21 5.16
N LYS A 94 -21.90 26.30 4.73
CA LYS A 94 -22.36 27.66 5.03
C LYS A 94 -23.49 28.08 4.11
N GLN A 95 -23.41 27.71 2.83
CA GLN A 95 -24.46 27.99 1.84
C GLN A 95 -25.47 26.85 1.74
N ASN A 96 -25.17 25.68 2.32
CA ASN A 96 -25.94 24.46 2.20
C ASN A 96 -26.12 24.05 0.72
N GLU A 97 -25.04 24.18 -0.05
CA GLU A 97 -24.98 23.86 -1.47
C GLU A 97 -23.93 22.78 -1.73
N ASP A 98 -24.24 21.89 -2.68
CA ASP A 98 -23.34 20.85 -3.14
C ASP A 98 -22.86 21.16 -4.55
N PHE A 99 -21.59 20.92 -4.81
CA PHE A 99 -21.04 21.03 -6.17
C PHE A 99 -19.96 19.97 -6.43
N ALA A 100 -19.85 19.56 -7.68
CA ALA A 100 -18.83 18.61 -8.11
C ALA A 100 -17.47 19.31 -8.25
N ASP A 101 -16.41 18.62 -7.83
CA ASP A 101 -15.03 19.07 -7.96
C ASP A 101 -14.09 17.88 -8.22
N GLU A 102 -12.85 18.17 -8.58
CA GLU A 102 -11.84 17.15 -8.79
C GLU A 102 -10.44 17.59 -8.33
N MET A 103 -9.64 16.62 -7.92
CA MET A 103 -8.24 16.82 -7.56
C MET A 103 -7.35 15.92 -8.40
N GLY A 104 -6.36 16.54 -9.06
CA GLY A 104 -5.33 15.86 -9.83
C GLY A 104 -4.09 15.56 -8.99
N PHE A 105 -3.59 14.34 -9.09
CA PHE A 105 -2.40 13.85 -8.41
C PHE A 105 -1.38 13.33 -9.42
N SER A 106 -0.10 13.43 -9.06
CA SER A 106 1.01 12.90 -9.84
C SER A 106 1.89 12.02 -8.99
N ARG A 107 2.36 10.92 -9.57
CA ARG A 107 3.33 10.03 -8.96
C ARG A 107 4.73 10.41 -9.44
N SER A 108 5.66 10.46 -8.51
CA SER A 108 7.07 10.76 -8.79
C SER A 108 7.87 9.45 -8.88
N GLY A 109 9.09 9.52 -9.43
CA GLY A 109 9.98 8.36 -9.59
C GLY A 109 10.41 7.72 -8.27
N ASP A 110 10.24 8.41 -7.16
CA ASP A 110 10.41 7.89 -5.79
C ASP A 110 9.21 7.05 -5.31
N GLY A 111 8.20 6.85 -6.16
CA GLY A 111 7.00 6.07 -5.87
C GLY A 111 5.92 6.82 -5.11
N ARG A 112 6.18 8.05 -4.66
CA ARG A 112 5.23 8.86 -3.87
C ARG A 112 4.24 9.61 -4.73
N TRP A 113 3.02 9.75 -4.23
CA TRP A 113 1.99 10.60 -4.82
C TRP A 113 2.06 12.02 -4.28
N TRP A 114 1.72 12.97 -5.15
CA TRP A 114 1.83 14.39 -4.89
C TRP A 114 0.65 15.14 -5.46
N TYR A 115 0.22 16.16 -4.72
CA TYR A 115 -0.75 17.16 -5.15
C TYR A 115 -0.02 18.47 -5.48
N VAL A 116 -0.39 19.14 -6.56
CA VAL A 116 0.15 20.46 -6.91
C VAL A 116 -1.00 21.46 -6.85
N PRO A 117 -1.09 22.30 -5.81
CA PRO A 117 -2.09 23.35 -5.74
C PRO A 117 -1.84 24.41 -6.82
N GLU A 118 -2.91 25.07 -7.25
CA GLU A 118 -2.81 26.17 -8.20
C GLU A 118 -1.98 27.31 -7.60
N GLY A 119 -0.80 27.56 -8.19
CA GLY A 119 0.11 28.62 -7.74
C GLY A 119 0.88 28.33 -6.45
N GLY A 120 0.95 27.08 -5.98
CA GLY A 120 1.70 26.71 -4.78
C GLY A 120 2.67 25.55 -4.98
N ASP A 121 3.39 25.23 -3.90
CA ASP A 121 4.39 24.16 -3.90
C ASP A 121 3.76 22.77 -3.88
N LYS A 122 4.50 21.80 -4.41
CA LYS A 122 4.12 20.39 -4.46
C LYS A 122 3.97 19.83 -3.03
N VAL A 123 2.81 19.25 -2.72
CA VAL A 123 2.48 18.68 -1.41
C VAL A 123 2.46 17.15 -1.48
N ALA A 124 3.14 16.48 -0.54
CA ALA A 124 3.14 15.02 -0.47
C ALA A 124 1.77 14.51 -0.02
N VAL A 125 1.20 13.58 -0.79
CA VAL A 125 -0.05 12.91 -0.44
C VAL A 125 0.25 11.84 0.59
N TYR A 126 -0.54 11.81 1.65
CA TYR A 126 -0.41 10.84 2.73
C TYR A 126 -1.68 10.02 2.91
N THR A 127 -1.53 8.85 3.51
CA THR A 127 -2.63 8.01 3.99
C THR A 127 -2.37 7.55 5.42
N TYR A 128 -3.32 6.84 6.01
CA TYR A 128 -3.20 6.23 7.33
C TYR A 128 -3.28 4.72 7.24
N VAL A 129 -2.21 4.03 7.65
CA VAL A 129 -2.15 2.58 7.73
C VAL A 129 -2.28 2.13 9.18
N THR A 130 -2.75 0.91 9.42
CA THR A 130 -2.75 0.36 10.79
C THR A 130 -1.32 0.25 11.30
N ARG A 131 -1.11 0.53 12.59
CA ARG A 131 0.21 0.42 13.21
C ARG A 131 0.83 -0.97 13.03
N TRP A 132 0.00 -2.01 13.00
CA TRP A 132 0.48 -3.37 12.83
C TRP A 132 0.96 -3.67 11.40
N SER A 133 0.22 -3.21 10.38
CA SER A 133 0.68 -3.30 8.98
C SER A 133 2.01 -2.55 8.81
N TYR A 134 2.11 -1.35 9.38
CA TYR A 134 3.34 -0.57 9.33
C TYR A 134 4.54 -1.32 9.94
N LEU A 135 4.37 -1.92 11.11
CA LEU A 135 5.43 -2.68 11.76
C LEU A 135 5.81 -3.94 10.97
N TYR A 136 4.82 -4.62 10.41
CA TYR A 136 5.03 -5.81 9.60
C TYR A 136 5.86 -5.50 8.35
N ASP A 137 5.46 -4.49 7.59
CA ASP A 137 6.13 -4.10 6.34
C ASP A 137 7.55 -3.56 6.60
N GLN A 138 7.71 -2.76 7.66
CA GLN A 138 8.98 -2.10 7.95
C GLN A 138 10.03 -3.03 8.57
N PHE A 139 9.62 -3.99 9.41
CA PHE A 139 10.55 -4.78 10.21
C PHE A 139 10.47 -6.27 9.95
N ILE A 140 9.27 -6.84 9.87
CA ILE A 140 9.09 -8.30 9.83
C ILE A 140 9.40 -8.83 8.44
N LEU A 141 8.85 -8.18 7.41
CA LEU A 141 8.98 -8.65 6.03
C LEU A 141 10.46 -8.64 5.55
N PRO A 142 11.25 -7.57 5.75
CA PRO A 142 12.67 -7.57 5.39
C PRO A 142 13.48 -8.64 6.12
N VAL A 143 13.26 -8.82 7.43
CA VAL A 143 13.97 -9.84 8.23
C VAL A 143 13.62 -11.25 7.74
N SER A 144 12.35 -11.50 7.44
CA SER A 144 11.89 -12.79 6.92
C SER A 144 12.48 -13.11 5.53
N ALA A 145 12.63 -12.09 4.67
CA ALA A 145 13.24 -12.24 3.36
C ALA A 145 14.73 -12.62 3.47
N VAL A 146 15.48 -11.95 4.36
CA VAL A 146 16.89 -12.30 4.64
C VAL A 146 17.01 -13.73 5.17
N GLY A 147 16.18 -14.11 6.13
CA GLY A 147 16.17 -15.47 6.67
C GLY A 147 15.88 -16.52 5.58
N THR A 148 14.94 -16.23 4.68
CA THR A 148 14.60 -17.12 3.56
C THR A 148 15.76 -17.27 2.58
N ILE A 149 16.45 -16.19 2.23
CA ILE A 149 17.62 -16.22 1.34
C ILE A 149 18.75 -17.05 1.96
N LEU A 150 19.02 -16.87 3.26
CA LEU A 150 20.05 -17.64 3.97
C LEU A 150 19.70 -19.13 4.02
N ALA A 151 18.44 -19.47 4.30
CA ALA A 151 17.96 -20.84 4.32
C ALA A 151 18.09 -21.50 2.93
N LEU A 152 17.70 -20.79 1.87
CA LEU A 152 17.88 -21.25 0.48
C LEU A 152 19.35 -21.42 0.12
N GLY A 153 20.23 -20.50 0.55
CA GLY A 153 21.68 -20.61 0.35
C GLY A 153 22.28 -21.83 1.05
N LEU A 154 21.87 -22.11 2.30
CA LEU A 154 22.29 -23.30 3.04
C LEU A 154 21.81 -24.58 2.36
N LEU A 155 20.56 -24.63 1.92
CA LEU A 155 20.01 -25.77 1.19
C LEU A 155 20.74 -25.99 -0.15
N ALA A 156 21.00 -24.92 -0.91
CA ALA A 156 21.75 -25.00 -2.15
C ALA A 156 23.18 -25.51 -1.92
N GLY A 157 23.85 -25.04 -0.86
CA GLY A 157 25.17 -25.52 -0.44
C GLY A 157 25.18 -26.99 -0.04
N LEU A 158 24.17 -27.45 0.71
CA LEU A 158 24.01 -28.86 1.09
C LEU A 158 23.74 -29.76 -0.13
N VAL A 159 22.88 -29.32 -1.04
CA VAL A 159 22.60 -30.05 -2.30
C VAL A 159 23.86 -30.11 -3.17
N TRP A 160 24.61 -29.01 -3.28
CA TRP A 160 25.86 -28.99 -4.03
C TRP A 160 26.91 -29.92 -3.42
N ARG A 161 27.05 -29.92 -2.09
CA ARG A 161 27.97 -30.83 -1.37
C ARG A 161 27.60 -32.29 -1.57
N ARG A 162 26.30 -32.64 -1.48
CA ARG A 162 25.81 -34.01 -1.76
C ARG A 162 26.11 -34.44 -3.20
N ARG A 163 25.78 -33.60 -4.18
CA ARG A 163 26.07 -33.88 -5.60
C ARG A 163 27.56 -34.03 -5.90
N ARG A 164 28.44 -33.37 -5.15
CA ARG A 164 29.90 -33.52 -5.28
C ARG A 164 30.41 -34.80 -4.61
N ALA A 165 29.83 -35.20 -3.48
CA ALA A 165 30.14 -36.46 -2.82
C ALA A 165 29.70 -37.68 -3.66
N GLU A 166 28.53 -37.61 -4.31
CA GLU A 166 28.03 -38.66 -5.21
C GLU A 166 28.83 -38.75 -6.53
N ARG A 167 29.58 -37.70 -6.90
CA ARG A 167 30.46 -37.66 -8.09
C ARG A 167 31.93 -37.93 -7.78
N ALA A 168 32.29 -38.15 -6.51
CA ALA A 168 33.64 -38.58 -6.17
C ALA A 168 33.78 -40.05 -6.59
N PRO A 169 34.71 -40.40 -7.51
CA PRO A 169 34.93 -41.79 -7.86
C PRO A 169 35.48 -42.53 -6.64
N GLU A 170 34.85 -43.65 -6.28
CA GLU A 170 35.50 -44.67 -5.47
C GLU A 170 36.76 -45.13 -6.21
N GLY A 171 37.92 -44.77 -5.69
CA GLY A 171 39.18 -45.17 -6.27
C GLY A 171 40.34 -44.52 -5.57
N VAL A 172 40.83 -45.16 -4.51
CA VAL A 172 42.24 -45.53 -4.26
C VAL A 172 42.25 -46.16 -2.86
N GLY A 173 42.38 -47.49 -2.80
CA GLY A 173 42.50 -48.23 -1.54
C GLY A 173 42.49 -49.73 -1.77
N GLY A 174 43.61 -50.27 -2.28
CA GLY A 174 43.79 -51.73 -2.36
C GLY A 174 44.70 -52.25 -3.47
N ALA A 175 45.86 -51.62 -3.69
CA ALA A 175 46.97 -52.27 -4.38
C ALA A 175 48.24 -52.03 -3.56
N ALA A 176 48.52 -52.92 -2.61
CA ALA A 176 49.85 -53.11 -2.04
C ALA A 176 49.92 -54.47 -1.32
N ALA A 177 50.80 -55.32 -1.86
CA ALA A 177 51.39 -56.54 -1.30
C ALA A 177 50.49 -57.78 -1.14
#